data_AF-A0A7C3XHL6-F1
#
_entry.id   AF-A0A7C3XHL6-F1
#
_cell.length_a   1.000
_cell.length_b   1.000
_cell.length_c   1.000
_cell.angle_alpha   90.00
_cell.angle_beta   90.00
_cell.angle_gamma   90.00
#
_symmetry.space_group_name_H-M   'P 1'
#
loop_
_entity.id
_entity.type
_entity.pdbx_description
1 polymer ?
#
loop_
_entity_poly.entity_id
_entity_poly.type
_entity_poly.pdbx_seq_one_letter_code
_entity_poly.pdbx_strand_id
1 'polypeptide(L)'
;MRAGRHVPSSIHERKGRVMTLPHLIRDPRIREFVLPTRILWTTEHGVARPDALLEYSDQVCTLVRTAGQEPPAILLDFGIELHGGVRFDVPINSSGKPARIRVRFGESASEAMSTPNNDHSIHDTELLLPWMGHQEFGNTGFRFVRIDLLEENVEVQLRQVLAVFLYRPLTRQGSFECSDPLLNRIWDTGAYTVHLCMQDYLWDGIKRDRLVWIGDLHPETRVVSRVFGAHEIVPQSLDYVRDRTPLPNWMNGISSYSLSWILCHYDWYMDHGDRQYLGPQGADIMGGIGPS
;
A
#
# COMPACT_ATOMS: atom_id res chain seq x y z
N MET A 1 4.80 36.74 -42.39
CA MET A 1 3.89 37.66 -41.68
C MET A 1 2.96 36.83 -40.81
N ARG A 2 2.79 37.27 -39.56
CA ARG A 2 2.11 36.58 -38.46
C ARG A 2 0.59 36.55 -38.64
N ALA A 3 -0.04 35.48 -38.17
CA ALA A 3 -1.35 35.56 -37.52
C ALA A 3 -1.43 34.45 -36.46
N GLY A 4 -0.94 34.77 -35.25
CA GLY A 4 -1.15 33.93 -34.08
C GLY A 4 -2.60 34.05 -33.62
N ARG A 5 -3.23 32.91 -33.30
CA ARG A 5 -4.51 32.90 -32.58
C ARG A 5 -4.24 32.60 -31.12
N HIS A 6 -4.71 33.54 -30.30
CA HIS A 6 -4.69 33.56 -28.85
C HIS A 6 -5.18 32.26 -28.22
N VAL A 7 -4.38 31.75 -27.27
CA VAL A 7 -4.86 30.92 -26.17
C VAL A 7 -5.41 31.88 -25.10
N PRO A 8 -6.66 31.75 -24.63
CA PRO A 8 -7.12 32.55 -23.51
C PRO A 8 -6.49 32.05 -22.21
N SER A 9 -5.68 32.89 -21.59
CA SER A 9 -5.27 32.77 -20.19
C SER A 9 -6.42 33.24 -19.29
N SER A 10 -6.99 32.35 -18.48
CA SER A 10 -7.43 32.62 -17.11
C SER A 10 -8.15 31.40 -16.54
N ILE A 11 -7.40 30.50 -15.92
CA ILE A 11 -7.98 29.62 -14.90
C ILE A 11 -8.18 30.52 -13.69
N HIS A 12 -9.38 31.10 -13.58
CA HIS A 12 -9.86 31.56 -12.28
C HIS A 12 -9.88 30.36 -11.34
N GLU A 13 -9.16 30.47 -10.22
CA GLU A 13 -9.35 29.64 -9.04
C GLU A 13 -10.83 29.70 -8.63
N ARG A 14 -11.63 28.76 -9.14
CA ARG A 14 -12.88 28.40 -8.49
C ARG A 14 -12.47 27.68 -7.21
N LYS A 15 -12.42 28.42 -6.09
CA LYS A 15 -12.50 27.83 -4.75
C LYS A 15 -13.80 27.02 -4.70
N GLY A 16 -13.70 25.74 -5.02
CA GLY A 16 -14.83 24.82 -5.03
C GLY A 16 -15.45 24.77 -3.65
N ARG A 17 -16.78 24.82 -3.57
CA ARG A 17 -17.53 24.48 -2.37
C ARG A 17 -17.06 23.11 -1.90
N VAL A 18 -16.42 23.04 -0.73
CA VAL A 18 -16.08 21.78 -0.07
C VAL A 18 -17.40 21.09 0.28
N MET A 19 -17.57 19.85 -0.19
CA MET A 19 -18.74 19.05 0.10
C MET A 19 -18.77 18.73 1.60
N THR A 20 -19.77 19.21 2.33
CA THR A 20 -19.92 18.94 3.77
C THR A 20 -20.88 17.79 4.00
N LEU A 21 -20.33 16.58 4.16
CA LEU A 21 -21.07 15.44 4.71
C LEU A 21 -20.82 15.40 6.23
N PRO A 22 -21.85 15.28 7.09
CA PRO A 22 -21.66 15.11 8.53
C PRO A 22 -20.75 13.89 8.80
N HIS A 23 -19.78 14.04 9.70
CA HIS A 23 -18.79 13.00 10.05
C HIS A 23 -17.85 12.57 8.91
N LEU A 24 -17.72 13.35 7.83
CA LEU A 24 -16.69 13.10 6.82
C LEU A 24 -15.31 13.26 7.43
N ILE A 25 -14.54 12.17 7.42
CA ILE A 25 -13.12 12.15 7.77
C ILE A 25 -12.35 11.98 6.47
N ARG A 26 -11.42 12.89 6.20
CA ARG A 26 -10.56 12.81 5.03
C ARG A 26 -9.42 11.84 5.33
N ASP A 27 -9.21 10.86 4.45
CA ASP A 27 -8.00 10.04 4.49
C ASP A 27 -6.79 10.94 4.16
N PRO A 28 -5.76 11.01 5.03
CA PRO A 28 -4.56 11.80 4.76
C PRO A 28 -3.66 11.20 3.68
N ARG A 29 -3.91 9.96 3.26
CA ARG A 29 -3.23 9.29 2.15
C ARG A 29 -3.83 9.67 0.82
N ILE A 30 -3.06 9.46 -0.23
CA ILE A 30 -3.49 9.57 -1.62
C ILE A 30 -3.45 8.20 -2.28
N ARG A 31 -4.26 8.05 -3.33
CA ARG A 31 -4.24 6.90 -4.20
C ARG A 31 -3.72 7.28 -5.59
N GLU A 32 -2.83 6.47 -6.14
CA GLU A 32 -2.34 6.57 -7.49
C GLU A 32 -2.44 5.22 -8.21
N PHE A 33 -2.54 5.25 -9.54
CA PHE A 33 -2.62 4.04 -10.34
C PHE A 33 -1.27 3.73 -10.99
N VAL A 34 -0.77 2.52 -10.75
CA VAL A 34 0.53 2.06 -11.24
C VAL A 34 0.31 0.88 -12.20
N LEU A 35 0.90 0.96 -13.40
CA LEU A 35 0.90 -0.17 -14.34
C LEU A 35 1.90 -1.24 -13.89
N PRO A 36 1.64 -2.53 -14.20
CA PRO A 36 2.68 -3.54 -14.09
C PRO A 36 3.85 -3.20 -15.01
N THR A 37 5.06 -3.51 -14.55
CA THR A 37 6.30 -3.23 -15.30
C THR A 37 6.67 -4.36 -16.26
N ARG A 38 6.19 -5.58 -15.98
CA ARG A 38 6.38 -6.75 -16.85
C ARG A 38 5.36 -7.85 -16.57
N ILE A 39 5.16 -8.69 -17.56
CA ILE A 39 4.50 -9.99 -17.42
C ILE A 39 5.57 -10.99 -17.00
N LEU A 40 5.46 -11.55 -15.80
CA LEU A 40 6.47 -12.48 -15.28
C LEU A 40 6.24 -13.91 -15.78
N TRP A 41 4.98 -14.30 -15.92
CA TRP A 41 4.60 -15.65 -16.32
C TRP A 41 3.15 -15.70 -16.84
N THR A 42 2.85 -16.63 -17.74
CA THR A 42 1.49 -17.01 -18.16
C THR A 42 1.37 -18.53 -18.24
N THR A 43 0.14 -19.05 -18.19
CA THR A 43 -0.14 -20.40 -18.70
C THR A 43 0.23 -20.51 -20.17
N GLU A 44 0.55 -21.72 -20.64
CA GLU A 44 0.89 -21.98 -22.04
C GLU A 44 -0.30 -21.72 -22.98
N HIS A 45 -1.53 -21.91 -22.49
CA HIS A 45 -2.76 -21.75 -23.26
C HIS A 45 -3.73 -20.81 -22.54
N GLY A 46 -4.66 -20.26 -23.34
CA GLY A 46 -5.77 -19.44 -22.85
C GLY A 46 -5.40 -18.01 -22.44
N VAL A 47 -4.19 -17.53 -22.74
CA VAL A 47 -3.77 -16.13 -22.58
C VAL A 47 -3.31 -15.56 -23.91
N ALA A 48 -3.87 -14.44 -24.35
CA ALA A 48 -3.49 -13.78 -25.59
C ALA A 48 -3.16 -12.29 -25.35
N ARG A 49 -2.06 -11.83 -25.96
CA ARG A 49 -1.53 -10.45 -25.84
C ARG A 49 -1.38 -9.96 -24.39
N PRO A 50 -0.67 -10.70 -23.52
CA PRO A 50 -0.51 -10.30 -22.13
C PRO A 50 0.19 -8.93 -21.97
N ASP A 51 1.09 -8.58 -22.88
CA ASP A 51 1.85 -7.31 -22.85
C ASP A 51 0.96 -6.06 -23.03
N ALA A 52 -0.29 -6.22 -23.50
CA ALA A 52 -1.25 -5.11 -23.57
C ALA A 52 -1.50 -4.46 -22.19
N LEU A 53 -1.25 -5.18 -21.09
CA LEU A 53 -1.42 -4.68 -19.73
C LEU A 53 -0.28 -3.77 -19.25
N LEU A 54 0.80 -3.61 -20.02
CA LEU A 54 1.98 -2.82 -19.64
C LEU A 54 1.88 -1.35 -20.06
N GLU A 55 0.83 -0.96 -20.78
CA GLU A 55 0.71 0.37 -21.37
C GLU A 55 -0.70 0.95 -21.19
N TYR A 56 -0.80 2.29 -21.13
CA TYR A 56 -2.08 2.99 -21.20
C TYR A 56 -2.57 3.03 -22.65
N SER A 57 -3.28 1.98 -23.07
CA SER A 57 -3.86 1.87 -24.41
C SER A 57 -5.24 1.22 -24.40
N ASP A 58 -5.90 1.17 -25.56
CA ASP A 58 -7.14 0.40 -25.79
C ASP A 58 -6.87 -1.06 -26.22
N GLN A 59 -5.61 -1.51 -26.19
CA GLN A 59 -5.31 -2.92 -26.41
C GLN A 59 -5.79 -3.76 -25.21
N VAL A 60 -6.10 -5.02 -25.46
CA VAL A 60 -6.62 -5.93 -24.43
C VAL A 60 -5.80 -7.22 -24.37
N CYS A 61 -5.53 -7.63 -23.14
CA CYS A 61 -5.14 -8.99 -22.80
C CYS A 61 -6.40 -9.84 -22.69
N THR A 62 -6.42 -11.00 -23.33
CA THR A 62 -7.58 -11.88 -23.35
C THR A 62 -7.28 -13.16 -22.58
N LEU A 63 -8.13 -13.50 -21.61
CA LEU A 63 -8.14 -14.79 -20.92
C LEU A 63 -9.31 -15.62 -21.44
N VAL A 64 -9.04 -16.84 -21.92
CA VAL A 64 -10.07 -17.76 -22.45
C VAL A 64 -10.01 -19.08 -21.71
N ARG A 65 -11.08 -19.43 -20.99
CA ARG A 65 -11.18 -20.73 -20.33
C ARG A 65 -12.14 -21.65 -21.06
N THR A 66 -11.62 -22.80 -21.49
CA THR A 66 -12.42 -23.90 -22.04
C THR A 66 -12.76 -24.89 -20.92
N ALA A 67 -13.99 -25.40 -20.87
CA ALA A 67 -14.37 -26.38 -19.86
C ALA A 67 -13.47 -27.63 -19.86
N GLY A 68 -13.12 -28.10 -18.66
CA GLY A 68 -12.24 -29.25 -18.46
C GLY A 68 -10.74 -29.00 -18.72
N GLN A 69 -10.34 -27.77 -19.05
CA GLN A 69 -8.94 -27.35 -19.10
C GLN A 69 -8.56 -26.61 -17.81
N GLU A 70 -7.26 -26.57 -17.50
CA GLU A 70 -6.74 -25.75 -16.40
C GLU A 70 -7.08 -24.27 -16.60
N PRO A 71 -7.39 -23.52 -15.52
CA PRO A 71 -7.65 -22.09 -15.59
C PRO A 71 -6.48 -21.33 -16.25
N PRO A 72 -6.72 -20.50 -17.28
CA PRO A 72 -5.67 -19.66 -17.81
C PRO A 72 -5.30 -18.61 -16.76
N ALA A 73 -4.00 -18.33 -16.65
CA ALA A 73 -3.50 -17.45 -15.62
C ALA A 73 -2.32 -16.60 -16.08
N ILE A 74 -2.19 -15.44 -15.45
CA ILE A 74 -1.13 -14.47 -15.69
C ILE A 74 -0.56 -13.97 -14.37
N LEU A 75 0.76 -13.80 -14.31
CA LEU A 75 1.47 -13.22 -13.17
C LEU A 75 2.10 -11.89 -13.57
N LEU A 76 1.68 -10.83 -12.91
CA LEU A 76 2.14 -9.47 -13.10
C LEU A 76 3.21 -9.11 -12.05
N ASP A 77 4.22 -8.35 -12.46
CA ASP A 77 5.22 -7.74 -11.57
C ASP A 77 5.17 -6.21 -11.68
N PHE A 78 4.83 -5.54 -10.59
CA PHE A 78 4.77 -4.08 -10.50
C PHE A 78 6.15 -3.41 -10.30
N GLY A 79 7.22 -4.20 -10.24
CA GLY A 79 8.60 -3.75 -10.20
C GLY A 79 9.07 -3.33 -8.80
N ILE A 80 8.15 -2.95 -7.92
CA ILE A 80 8.39 -2.49 -6.56
C ILE A 80 7.28 -2.97 -5.62
N GLU A 81 7.59 -3.03 -4.33
CA GLU A 81 6.63 -3.32 -3.27
C GLU A 81 5.62 -2.16 -3.14
N LEU A 82 4.33 -2.45 -3.04
CA LEU A 82 3.24 -1.46 -2.99
C LEU A 82 2.25 -1.85 -1.89
N HIS A 83 1.65 -0.85 -1.25
CA HIS A 83 0.49 -1.06 -0.38
C HIS A 83 -0.79 -0.59 -1.08
N GLY A 84 -1.83 -1.42 -1.09
CA GLY A 84 -3.15 -1.08 -1.59
C GLY A 84 -3.82 -2.24 -2.33
N GLY A 85 -4.40 -2.00 -3.49
CA GLY A 85 -5.19 -3.02 -4.19
C GLY A 85 -4.85 -3.14 -5.67
N VAL A 86 -5.69 -3.85 -6.41
CA VAL A 86 -5.70 -3.80 -7.88
C VAL A 86 -7.05 -3.34 -8.40
N ARG A 87 -7.03 -2.60 -9.50
CA ARG A 87 -8.19 -2.21 -10.30
C ARG A 87 -8.16 -2.92 -11.63
N PHE A 88 -9.22 -3.65 -11.93
CA PHE A 88 -9.45 -4.25 -13.24
C PHE A 88 -10.28 -3.32 -14.11
N ASP A 89 -9.93 -3.26 -15.39
CA ASP A 89 -10.73 -2.63 -16.44
C ASP A 89 -11.15 -3.68 -17.46
N VAL A 90 -12.46 -3.96 -17.49
CA VAL A 90 -13.06 -5.05 -18.24
C VAL A 90 -14.02 -4.46 -19.27
N PRO A 91 -13.56 -4.12 -20.49
CA PRO A 91 -14.40 -3.53 -21.51
C PRO A 91 -15.49 -4.49 -22.00
N ILE A 92 -15.17 -5.79 -22.15
CA ILE A 92 -16.10 -6.81 -22.62
C ILE A 92 -15.71 -8.19 -22.10
N ASN A 93 -16.70 -9.08 -22.01
CA ASN A 93 -16.52 -10.51 -21.88
C ASN A 93 -17.55 -11.22 -22.77
N SER A 94 -17.33 -12.51 -23.06
CA SER A 94 -18.20 -13.25 -23.99
C SER A 94 -19.56 -13.63 -23.41
N SER A 95 -19.73 -13.61 -22.08
CA SER A 95 -20.95 -14.09 -21.42
C SER A 95 -22.01 -13.02 -21.22
N GLY A 96 -21.65 -11.72 -21.34
CA GLY A 96 -22.54 -10.60 -21.01
C GLY A 96 -22.93 -10.53 -19.52
N LYS A 97 -22.17 -11.23 -18.66
CA LYS A 97 -22.42 -11.37 -17.22
C LYS A 97 -21.09 -11.30 -16.45
N PRO A 98 -21.11 -11.06 -15.14
CA PRO A 98 -19.88 -11.13 -14.35
C PRO A 98 -19.19 -12.50 -14.46
N ALA A 99 -17.85 -12.50 -14.48
CA ALA A 99 -17.03 -13.71 -14.59
C ALA A 99 -16.21 -13.94 -13.32
N ARG A 100 -16.16 -15.18 -12.83
CA ARG A 100 -15.35 -15.55 -11.67
C ARG A 100 -13.86 -15.58 -12.03
N ILE A 101 -13.04 -14.96 -11.18
CA ILE A 101 -11.58 -15.06 -11.21
C ILE A 101 -11.03 -15.34 -9.80
N ARG A 102 -9.78 -15.78 -9.73
CA ARG A 102 -8.98 -15.77 -8.50
C ARG A 102 -7.90 -14.72 -8.61
N VAL A 103 -7.68 -13.97 -7.54
CA VAL A 103 -6.60 -12.99 -7.43
C VAL A 103 -5.73 -13.35 -6.25
N ARG A 104 -4.43 -13.47 -6.50
CA ARG A 104 -3.41 -13.74 -5.48
C ARG A 104 -2.35 -12.65 -5.49
N PHE A 105 -2.12 -12.04 -4.35
CA PHE A 105 -1.07 -11.07 -4.13
C PHE A 105 0.16 -11.74 -3.52
N GLY A 106 1.34 -11.18 -3.76
CA GLY A 106 2.56 -11.59 -3.07
C GLY A 106 3.66 -10.54 -3.10
N GLU A 107 4.48 -10.51 -2.06
CA GLU A 107 5.74 -9.75 -1.99
C GLU A 107 6.85 -10.49 -2.77
N SER A 108 6.63 -11.78 -3.03
CA SER A 108 7.45 -12.61 -3.90
C SER A 108 6.63 -13.31 -4.98
N ALA A 109 7.27 -13.59 -6.12
CA ALA A 109 6.65 -14.36 -7.19
C ALA A 109 6.24 -15.76 -6.72
N SER A 110 7.08 -16.41 -5.88
CA SER A 110 6.77 -17.73 -5.30
C SER A 110 5.51 -17.70 -4.44
N GLU A 111 5.31 -16.66 -3.64
CA GLU A 111 4.12 -16.50 -2.82
C GLU A 111 2.86 -16.36 -3.67
N ALA A 112 2.86 -15.43 -4.63
CA ALA A 112 1.72 -15.20 -5.53
C ALA A 112 1.38 -16.43 -6.42
N MET A 113 2.36 -17.30 -6.66
CA MET A 113 2.19 -18.55 -7.40
C MET A 113 1.75 -19.74 -6.54
N SER A 114 1.79 -19.60 -5.21
CA SER A 114 1.47 -20.66 -4.26
C SER A 114 -0.02 -20.64 -3.84
N THR A 115 -0.32 -21.33 -2.74
CA THR A 115 -1.61 -21.29 -2.04
C THR A 115 -1.35 -20.74 -0.64
N PRO A 116 -1.13 -19.43 -0.50
CA PRO A 116 -0.82 -18.87 0.80
C PRO A 116 -2.06 -18.92 1.69
N ASN A 117 -1.86 -18.98 3.00
CA ASN A 117 -2.98 -18.86 3.94
C ASN A 117 -3.39 -17.38 4.04
N ASN A 118 -4.66 -17.13 4.34
CA ASN A 118 -5.15 -15.76 4.55
C ASN A 118 -5.02 -15.33 6.04
N ASP A 119 -4.02 -15.86 6.76
CA ASP A 119 -3.80 -15.49 8.15
C ASP A 119 -3.30 -14.04 8.24
N HIS A 120 -3.88 -13.26 9.15
CA HIS A 120 -3.69 -11.83 9.36
C HIS A 120 -3.98 -10.89 8.16
N SER A 121 -3.93 -11.38 6.91
CA SER A 121 -4.21 -10.58 5.71
C SER A 121 -4.88 -11.39 4.61
N ILE A 122 -5.91 -10.82 3.97
CA ILE A 122 -6.57 -11.44 2.82
C ILE A 122 -5.79 -11.09 1.55
N HIS A 123 -5.13 -12.07 0.97
CA HIS A 123 -4.30 -11.90 -0.23
C HIS A 123 -4.47 -13.03 -1.25
N ASP A 124 -5.40 -13.95 -1.01
CA ASP A 124 -5.87 -14.96 -1.96
C ASP A 124 -7.40 -15.03 -1.91
N THR A 125 -8.06 -14.64 -3.01
CA THR A 125 -9.53 -14.55 -3.04
C THR A 125 -10.11 -14.86 -4.40
N GLU A 126 -11.29 -15.48 -4.42
CA GLU A 126 -12.14 -15.58 -5.59
C GLU A 126 -13.12 -14.40 -5.62
N LEU A 127 -13.30 -13.80 -6.79
CA LEU A 127 -14.13 -12.61 -6.96
C LEU A 127 -14.77 -12.56 -8.34
N LEU A 128 -15.73 -11.65 -8.52
CA LEU A 128 -16.39 -11.41 -9.81
C LEU A 128 -15.80 -10.18 -10.49
N LEU A 129 -15.41 -10.35 -11.76
CA LEU A 129 -15.17 -9.23 -12.67
C LEU A 129 -16.48 -8.83 -13.35
N PRO A 130 -16.82 -7.53 -13.39
CA PRO A 130 -18.04 -7.05 -14.05
C PRO A 130 -17.97 -7.24 -15.56
N TRP A 131 -19.14 -7.17 -16.20
CA TRP A 131 -19.24 -6.95 -17.63
C TRP A 131 -19.31 -5.45 -17.91
N MET A 132 -18.44 -4.91 -18.78
CA MET A 132 -18.38 -3.50 -19.13
C MET A 132 -18.17 -2.56 -17.92
N GLY A 133 -17.08 -2.74 -17.18
CA GLY A 133 -16.84 -1.89 -16.01
C GLY A 133 -15.47 -2.05 -15.36
N HIS A 134 -15.33 -1.32 -14.26
CA HIS A 134 -14.16 -1.37 -13.40
C HIS A 134 -14.49 -2.00 -12.07
N GLN A 135 -13.51 -2.67 -11.48
CA GLN A 135 -13.65 -3.21 -10.14
C GLN A 135 -12.31 -3.20 -9.42
N GLU A 136 -12.31 -2.66 -8.19
CA GLU A 136 -11.15 -2.62 -7.30
C GLU A 136 -11.25 -3.74 -6.25
N PHE A 137 -10.12 -4.35 -5.91
CA PHE A 137 -10.01 -5.39 -4.89
C PHE A 137 -8.70 -5.33 -4.13
N GLY A 138 -8.73 -5.89 -2.93
CA GLY A 138 -7.60 -5.93 -2.03
C GLY A 138 -7.50 -4.70 -1.15
N ASN A 139 -6.46 -4.71 -0.36
CA ASN A 139 -5.89 -3.65 0.47
C ASN A 139 -4.80 -4.44 1.19
N THR A 140 -3.60 -4.55 0.62
CA THR A 140 -2.50 -5.41 1.09
C THR A 140 -1.15 -4.95 0.56
N GLY A 141 -0.08 -5.44 1.16
CA GLY A 141 1.28 -5.36 0.61
C GLY A 141 1.47 -6.36 -0.50
N PHE A 142 1.99 -5.90 -1.64
CA PHE A 142 2.34 -6.74 -2.78
C PHE A 142 3.32 -6.07 -3.74
N ARG A 143 4.06 -6.90 -4.45
CA ARG A 143 4.74 -6.55 -5.71
C ARG A 143 4.19 -7.34 -6.89
N PHE A 144 3.71 -8.54 -6.63
CA PHE A 144 3.26 -9.50 -7.63
C PHE A 144 1.77 -9.77 -7.49
N VAL A 145 1.09 -9.91 -8.62
CA VAL A 145 -0.33 -10.27 -8.65
C VAL A 145 -0.56 -11.35 -9.69
N ARG A 146 -1.10 -12.49 -9.25
CA ARG A 146 -1.57 -13.56 -10.12
C ARG A 146 -3.07 -13.49 -10.29
N ILE A 147 -3.52 -13.65 -11.52
CA ILE A 147 -4.93 -13.66 -11.90
C ILE A 147 -5.21 -14.97 -12.63
N ASP A 148 -6.22 -15.72 -12.18
CA ASP A 148 -6.67 -16.96 -12.81
C ASP A 148 -8.15 -16.80 -13.22
N LEU A 149 -8.51 -17.11 -14.46
CA LEU A 149 -9.92 -17.08 -14.90
C LEU A 149 -10.64 -18.36 -14.45
N LEU A 150 -11.54 -18.25 -13.49
CA LEU A 150 -12.25 -19.39 -12.90
C LEU A 150 -13.58 -19.72 -13.58
N GLU A 151 -14.13 -18.84 -14.39
CA GLU A 151 -15.37 -19.10 -15.11
C GLU A 151 -15.12 -19.97 -16.35
N GLU A 152 -15.84 -21.08 -16.50
CA GLU A 152 -15.68 -21.96 -17.66
C GLU A 152 -16.46 -21.47 -18.88
N ASN A 153 -15.93 -21.75 -20.07
CA ASN A 153 -16.51 -21.38 -21.36
C ASN A 153 -16.73 -19.87 -21.52
N VAL A 154 -15.85 -19.07 -20.92
CA VAL A 154 -15.88 -17.61 -20.97
C VAL A 154 -14.54 -17.07 -21.47
N GLU A 155 -14.64 -15.99 -22.23
CA GLU A 155 -13.53 -15.09 -22.55
C GLU A 155 -13.69 -13.80 -21.74
N VAL A 156 -12.63 -13.37 -21.07
CA VAL A 156 -12.54 -12.07 -20.39
C VAL A 156 -11.46 -11.22 -21.04
N GLN A 157 -11.81 -10.01 -21.45
CA GLN A 157 -10.83 -9.02 -21.92
C GLN A 157 -10.46 -8.08 -20.78
N LEU A 158 -9.16 -7.93 -20.54
CA LEU A 158 -8.58 -7.00 -19.60
C LEU A 158 -7.88 -5.91 -20.40
N ARG A 159 -8.41 -4.68 -20.36
CA ARG A 159 -7.71 -3.52 -20.93
C ARG A 159 -6.59 -3.06 -20.01
N GLN A 160 -6.84 -3.07 -18.70
CA GLN A 160 -5.87 -2.69 -17.68
C GLN A 160 -6.04 -3.53 -16.43
N VAL A 161 -4.90 -3.79 -15.78
CA VAL A 161 -4.83 -4.19 -14.38
C VAL A 161 -3.86 -3.23 -13.71
N LEU A 162 -4.40 -2.29 -12.93
CA LEU A 162 -3.59 -1.26 -12.28
C LEU A 162 -3.44 -1.60 -10.80
N ALA A 163 -2.25 -1.45 -10.23
CA ALA A 163 -2.14 -1.35 -8.79
C ALA A 163 -2.77 -0.02 -8.35
N VAL A 164 -3.58 -0.06 -7.29
CA VAL A 164 -4.09 1.10 -6.58
C VAL A 164 -3.13 1.34 -5.42
N PHE A 165 -2.12 2.18 -5.65
CA PHE A 165 -1.09 2.47 -4.67
C PHE A 165 -1.57 3.51 -3.66
N LEU A 166 -1.61 3.15 -2.38
CA LEU A 166 -2.09 3.99 -1.27
C LEU A 166 -0.94 4.37 -0.34
N TYR A 167 -0.63 5.67 -0.28
CA TYR A 167 0.51 6.18 0.49
C TYR A 167 0.30 7.63 0.94
N ARG A 168 1.06 8.09 1.93
CA ARG A 168 1.05 9.50 2.35
C ARG A 168 1.91 10.35 1.39
N PRO A 169 1.41 11.48 0.87
CA PRO A 169 2.22 12.36 0.03
C PRO A 169 3.24 13.13 0.90
N LEU A 170 4.41 12.54 1.12
CA LEU A 170 5.47 13.10 1.96
C LEU A 170 6.64 13.61 1.12
N THR A 171 7.27 14.69 1.58
CA THR A 171 8.53 15.18 1.01
C THR A 171 9.69 14.62 1.81
N ARG A 172 10.68 14.02 1.14
CA ARG A 172 11.95 13.64 1.76
C ARG A 172 12.73 14.89 2.13
N GLN A 173 12.96 15.11 3.42
CA GLN A 173 13.73 16.24 3.95
C GLN A 173 15.19 15.86 4.18
N GLY A 174 15.47 14.60 4.51
CA GLY A 174 16.82 14.08 4.63
C GLY A 174 17.21 13.20 3.45
N SER A 175 18.51 13.16 3.18
CA SER A 175 19.12 12.38 2.12
C SER A 175 20.46 11.83 2.58
N PHE A 176 20.84 10.68 2.03
CA PHE A 176 22.18 10.12 2.16
C PHE A 176 22.65 9.63 0.80
N GLU A 177 23.91 9.91 0.47
CA GLU A 177 24.56 9.38 -0.71
C GLU A 177 26.06 9.23 -0.42
N CYS A 178 26.65 8.15 -0.91
CA CYS A 178 28.08 7.89 -0.83
C CYS A 178 28.58 7.23 -2.12
N SER A 179 29.89 6.97 -2.20
CA SER A 179 30.51 6.34 -3.37
C SER A 179 30.14 4.86 -3.55
N ASP A 180 29.56 4.21 -2.54
CA ASP A 180 29.10 2.83 -2.63
C ASP A 180 27.62 2.78 -3.07
N PRO A 181 27.33 2.34 -4.31
CA PRO A 181 25.96 2.29 -4.82
C PRO A 181 25.07 1.27 -4.09
N LEU A 182 25.64 0.27 -3.40
CA LEU A 182 24.86 -0.65 -2.58
C LEU A 182 24.34 0.05 -1.32
N LEU A 183 25.18 0.83 -0.64
CA LEU A 183 24.76 1.58 0.55
C LEU A 183 23.69 2.63 0.21
N ASN A 184 23.80 3.27 -0.95
CA ASN A 184 22.77 4.20 -1.43
C ASN A 184 21.42 3.48 -1.62
N ARG A 185 21.43 2.29 -2.24
CA ARG A 185 20.20 1.48 -2.40
C ARG A 185 19.62 0.98 -1.07
N ILE A 186 20.47 0.62 -0.11
CA ILE A 186 20.03 0.22 1.23
C ILE A 186 19.31 1.39 1.90
N TRP A 187 19.87 2.60 1.82
CA TRP A 187 19.24 3.80 2.36
C TRP A 187 17.89 4.09 1.69
N ASP A 188 17.84 4.08 0.36
CA ASP A 188 16.60 4.34 -0.38
C ASP A 188 15.51 3.31 -0.09
N THR A 189 15.91 2.04 0.04
CA THR A 189 15.00 0.94 0.36
C THR A 189 14.46 1.09 1.78
N GLY A 190 15.32 1.35 2.77
CA GLY A 190 14.88 1.58 4.16
C GLY A 190 13.92 2.78 4.29
N ALA A 191 14.23 3.89 3.60
CA ALA A 191 13.37 5.06 3.54
C ALA A 191 12.00 4.74 2.90
N TYR A 192 12.00 3.97 1.81
CA TYR A 192 10.78 3.56 1.12
C TYR A 192 9.94 2.58 1.94
N THR A 193 10.57 1.60 2.60
CA THR A 193 9.88 0.64 3.47
C THR A 193 9.13 1.34 4.59
N VAL A 194 9.77 2.27 5.31
CA VAL A 194 9.09 3.01 6.38
C VAL A 194 8.00 3.91 5.82
N HIS A 195 8.19 4.51 4.64
CA HIS A 195 7.13 5.28 3.98
C HIS A 195 5.90 4.42 3.66
N LEU A 196 6.09 3.20 3.18
CA LEU A 196 4.99 2.25 2.96
C LEU A 196 4.25 1.94 4.26
N CYS A 197 4.96 1.84 5.38
CA CYS A 197 4.40 1.64 6.72
C CYS A 197 3.73 2.88 7.34
N MET A 198 3.93 4.08 6.78
CA MET A 198 3.27 5.31 7.24
C MET A 198 1.83 5.40 6.72
N GLN A 199 0.94 4.58 7.27
CA GLN A 199 -0.45 4.42 6.83
C GLN A 199 -1.40 5.19 7.76
N ASP A 200 -2.39 4.55 8.38
CA ASP A 200 -3.25 5.23 9.36
C ASP A 200 -2.43 5.63 10.60
N TYR A 201 -1.55 4.73 11.01
CA TYR A 201 -0.47 4.90 11.99
C TYR A 201 0.82 4.37 11.39
N LEU A 202 1.91 4.34 12.15
CA LEU A 202 3.11 3.60 11.79
C LEU A 202 2.85 2.10 12.01
N TRP A 203 2.92 1.30 10.95
CA TRP A 203 2.69 -0.14 10.98
C TRP A 203 4.01 -0.92 10.95
N ASP A 204 4.05 -2.08 11.58
CA ASP A 204 5.19 -3.01 11.48
C ASP A 204 5.50 -3.47 10.05
N GLY A 205 4.46 -3.58 9.23
CA GLY A 205 4.56 -4.02 7.84
C GLY A 205 3.24 -3.83 7.11
N ILE A 206 3.30 -3.79 5.78
CA ILE A 206 2.14 -3.47 4.94
C ILE A 206 1.29 -4.67 4.51
N LYS A 207 1.79 -5.89 4.68
CA LYS A 207 1.06 -7.10 4.28
C LYS A 207 0.36 -7.77 5.45
N ARG A 208 1.12 -8.41 6.34
CA ARG A 208 0.62 -9.40 7.30
C ARG A 208 -0.19 -8.77 8.44
N ASP A 209 0.45 -8.08 9.39
CA ASP A 209 -0.23 -7.67 10.63
C ASP A 209 -0.87 -6.28 10.49
N ARG A 210 -0.09 -5.29 10.00
CA ARG A 210 -0.52 -3.88 9.84
C ARG A 210 -0.96 -3.27 11.15
N LEU A 211 -0.20 -3.58 12.20
CA LEU A 211 -0.49 -3.16 13.56
C LEU A 211 0.58 -2.19 14.04
N VAL A 212 0.21 -1.43 15.07
CA VAL A 212 1.15 -0.58 15.79
C VAL A 212 1.86 -1.44 16.84
N TRP A 213 2.96 -2.07 16.43
CA TRP A 213 3.86 -2.80 17.32
C TRP A 213 4.95 -1.85 17.83
N ILE A 214 4.92 -1.51 19.12
CA ILE A 214 5.76 -0.43 19.64
C ILE A 214 7.26 -0.76 19.63
N GLY A 215 7.62 -2.04 19.55
CA GLY A 215 9.00 -2.49 19.34
C GLY A 215 9.56 -2.03 17.99
N ASP A 216 8.76 -2.15 16.94
CA ASP A 216 9.06 -1.77 15.55
C ASP A 216 9.04 -0.24 15.38
N LEU A 217 8.14 0.44 16.08
CA LEU A 217 8.08 1.90 16.08
C LEU A 217 9.39 2.58 16.50
N HIS A 218 10.23 1.93 17.31
CA HIS A 218 11.50 2.53 17.75
C HIS A 218 12.47 2.77 16.58
N PRO A 219 12.92 1.75 15.84
CA PRO A 219 13.74 1.98 14.65
C PRO A 219 12.99 2.81 13.58
N GLU A 220 11.68 2.63 13.41
CA GLU A 220 10.91 3.38 12.40
C GLU A 220 10.82 4.88 12.72
N THR A 221 10.62 5.25 14.00
CA THR A 221 10.61 6.66 14.44
C THR A 221 11.91 7.35 14.05
N ARG A 222 13.04 6.66 14.20
CA ARG A 222 14.34 7.22 13.79
C ARG A 222 14.42 7.41 12.29
N VAL A 223 13.92 6.47 11.50
CA VAL A 223 13.87 6.64 10.02
C VAL A 223 12.96 7.80 9.64
N VAL A 224 11.76 7.91 10.24
CA VAL A 224 10.83 9.03 9.99
C VAL A 224 11.52 10.36 10.28
N SER A 225 12.11 10.52 11.47
CA SER A 225 12.81 11.76 11.85
C SER A 225 13.93 12.13 10.87
N ARG A 226 14.70 11.15 10.38
CA ARG A 226 15.84 11.40 9.48
C ARG A 226 15.45 11.62 8.03
N VAL A 227 14.40 10.95 7.54
CA VAL A 227 14.00 11.01 6.13
C VAL A 227 12.91 12.05 5.91
N PHE A 228 11.91 12.11 6.77
CA PHE A 228 10.69 12.92 6.59
C PHE A 228 10.57 14.06 7.60
N GLY A 229 11.44 14.13 8.62
CA GLY A 229 11.42 15.14 9.66
C GLY A 229 10.35 14.89 10.72
N ALA A 230 9.97 15.94 11.45
CA ALA A 230 8.89 15.87 12.43
C ALA A 230 7.53 15.66 11.73
N HIS A 231 7.03 14.43 11.75
CA HIS A 231 5.71 14.06 11.22
C HIS A 231 4.76 13.59 12.34
N GLU A 232 3.52 14.08 12.33
CA GLU A 232 2.51 13.83 13.38
C GLU A 232 2.16 12.34 13.59
N ILE A 233 2.39 11.50 12.58
CA ILE A 233 2.12 10.06 12.66
C ILE A 233 2.88 9.38 13.81
N VAL A 234 4.06 9.89 14.19
CA VAL A 234 4.83 9.32 15.29
C VAL A 234 4.11 9.59 16.62
N PRO A 235 3.86 10.85 17.02
CA PRO A 235 3.02 11.14 18.19
C PRO A 235 1.67 10.41 18.19
N GLN A 236 0.97 10.37 17.06
CA GLN A 236 -0.32 9.68 16.94
C GLN A 236 -0.21 8.19 17.21
N SER A 237 0.87 7.54 16.76
CA SER A 237 1.10 6.10 16.96
C SER A 237 1.55 5.81 18.40
N LEU A 238 2.36 6.68 19.01
CA LEU A 238 2.75 6.56 20.42
C LEU A 238 1.54 6.71 21.36
N ASP A 239 0.69 7.70 21.10
CA ASP A 239 -0.56 7.92 21.83
C ASP A 239 -1.54 6.74 21.63
N TYR A 240 -1.63 6.20 20.41
CA TYR A 240 -2.49 5.05 20.11
C TYR A 240 -2.18 3.84 21.00
N VAL A 241 -0.90 3.54 21.22
CA VAL A 241 -0.44 2.43 22.05
C VAL A 241 -0.67 2.71 23.53
N ARG A 242 -0.31 3.93 24.00
CA ARG A 242 -0.54 4.37 25.38
C ARG A 242 -2.01 4.24 25.77
N ASP A 243 -2.91 4.81 24.97
CA ASP A 243 -4.34 4.88 25.31
C ASP A 243 -5.02 3.50 25.35
N ARG A 244 -4.42 2.49 24.70
CA ARG A 244 -4.89 1.10 24.70
C ARG A 244 -4.15 0.22 25.71
N THR A 245 -3.15 0.75 26.37
CA THR A 245 -2.34 0.05 27.37
C THR A 245 -2.36 0.82 28.68
N PRO A 246 -3.53 0.89 29.37
CA PRO A 246 -3.57 1.51 30.68
C PRO A 246 -2.62 0.78 31.63
N LEU A 247 -1.91 1.55 32.44
CA LEU A 247 -1.06 0.97 33.49
C LEU A 247 -1.90 0.04 34.39
N PRO A 248 -1.32 -1.07 34.87
CA PRO A 248 0.10 -1.43 34.77
C PRO A 248 0.42 -2.39 33.61
N ASN A 249 -0.39 -2.46 32.55
CA ASN A 249 -0.20 -3.44 31.48
C ASN A 249 1.08 -3.19 30.67
N TRP A 250 1.63 -4.27 30.08
CA TRP A 250 2.73 -4.20 29.12
C TRP A 250 2.21 -3.83 27.73
N MET A 251 2.88 -2.92 27.04
CA MET A 251 2.50 -2.52 25.67
C MET A 251 2.68 -3.70 24.72
N ASN A 252 1.63 -3.98 23.96
CA ASN A 252 1.52 -5.21 23.15
C ASN A 252 1.78 -6.51 23.94
N GLY A 253 1.63 -6.51 25.28
CA GLY A 253 1.90 -7.66 26.14
C GLY A 253 3.39 -7.98 26.38
N ILE A 254 4.31 -7.14 25.94
CA ILE A 254 5.76 -7.40 25.97
C ILE A 254 6.47 -6.32 26.80
N SER A 255 7.28 -6.71 27.78
CA SER A 255 7.90 -5.75 28.69
C SER A 255 8.94 -4.84 28.03
N SER A 256 9.75 -5.40 27.14
CA SER A 256 10.73 -4.62 26.37
C SER A 256 10.09 -3.60 25.43
N TYR A 257 8.84 -3.83 25.01
CA TYR A 257 8.13 -2.98 24.06
C TYR A 257 7.74 -1.65 24.69
N SER A 258 7.29 -1.68 25.93
CA SER A 258 7.10 -0.43 26.67
C SER A 258 8.40 0.33 26.94
N LEU A 259 9.55 -0.35 27.06
CA LEU A 259 10.84 0.35 27.11
C LEU A 259 11.13 1.02 25.76
N SER A 260 10.81 0.34 24.64
CA SER A 260 10.88 0.95 23.30
C SER A 260 10.00 2.19 23.19
N TRP A 261 8.82 2.22 23.82
CA TRP A 261 7.96 3.41 23.86
C TRP A 261 8.64 4.60 24.54
N ILE A 262 9.28 4.39 25.70
CA ILE A 262 10.04 5.43 26.39
C ILE A 262 11.21 5.91 25.51
N LEU A 263 11.92 4.99 24.86
CA LEU A 263 13.01 5.33 23.94
C LEU A 263 12.52 6.14 22.74
N CYS A 264 11.34 5.85 22.20
CA CYS A 264 10.74 6.65 21.15
C CYS A 264 10.50 8.10 21.60
N HIS A 265 9.95 8.31 22.80
CA HIS A 265 9.77 9.66 23.33
C HIS A 265 11.09 10.40 23.56
N TYR A 266 12.11 9.70 24.08
CA TYR A 266 13.44 10.25 24.23
C TYR A 266 14.03 10.66 22.87
N ASP A 267 14.08 9.75 21.90
CA ASP A 267 14.64 10.01 20.57
C ASP A 267 13.87 11.11 19.83
N TRP A 268 12.53 11.11 19.92
CA TRP A 268 11.69 12.16 19.34
C TRP A 268 11.98 13.54 19.94
N TYR A 269 12.11 13.61 21.27
CA TYR A 269 12.46 14.85 21.95
C TYR A 269 13.88 15.31 21.59
N MET A 270 14.84 14.39 21.49
CA MET A 270 16.21 14.72 21.13
C MET A 270 16.34 15.19 19.66
N ASP A 271 15.52 14.66 18.76
CA ASP A 271 15.52 15.06 17.35
C ASP A 271 14.80 16.41 17.12
N HIS A 272 13.68 16.66 17.82
CA HIS A 272 12.78 17.78 17.49
C HIS A 272 12.55 18.80 18.61
N GLY A 273 12.98 18.52 19.84
CA GLY A 273 12.86 19.44 20.98
C GLY A 273 11.42 19.66 21.48
N ASP A 274 10.47 18.81 21.11
CA ASP A 274 9.04 18.99 21.40
C ASP A 274 8.68 18.71 22.87
N ARG A 275 8.96 19.70 23.73
CA ARG A 275 8.60 19.67 25.16
C ARG A 275 7.09 19.69 25.38
N GLN A 276 6.34 20.30 24.46
CA GLN A 276 4.89 20.44 24.60
C GLN A 276 4.22 19.08 24.47
N TYR A 277 4.66 18.26 23.52
CA TYR A 277 4.18 16.88 23.39
C TYR A 277 4.70 15.96 24.50
N LEU A 278 5.96 16.10 24.91
CA LEU A 278 6.56 15.21 25.93
C LEU A 278 5.96 15.41 27.33
N GLY A 279 5.66 16.65 27.73
CA GLY A 279 5.22 16.99 29.09
C GLY A 279 4.02 16.16 29.60
N PRO A 280 2.91 16.07 28.85
CA PRO A 280 1.75 15.26 29.22
C PRO A 280 2.02 13.76 29.41
N GLN A 281 3.08 13.22 28.81
CA GLN A 281 3.42 11.79 28.86
C GLN A 281 4.12 11.38 30.16
N GLY A 282 4.52 12.34 30.99
CA GLY A 282 5.40 12.10 32.15
C GLY A 282 4.84 11.12 33.17
N ALA A 283 3.52 11.08 33.37
CA ALA A 283 2.89 10.15 34.31
C ALA A 283 3.05 8.69 33.85
N ASP A 284 2.85 8.42 32.55
CA ASP A 284 2.99 7.08 31.99
C ASP A 284 4.45 6.64 31.89
N ILE A 285 5.36 7.58 31.59
CA ILE A 285 6.81 7.32 31.59
C ILE A 285 7.31 6.97 33.00
N MET A 286 6.85 7.70 34.02
CA MET A 286 7.31 7.53 35.41
C MET A 286 6.56 6.42 36.16
N GLY A 287 5.35 6.08 35.73
CA GLY A 287 4.44 5.14 36.40
C GLY A 287 4.94 3.70 36.49
N GLY A 288 6.08 3.39 35.87
CA GLY A 288 6.68 2.07 35.90
C GLY A 288 5.93 1.14 34.96
N ILE A 289 6.70 0.57 34.04
CA ILE A 289 6.12 -0.34 33.08
C ILE A 289 5.93 -1.69 33.78
N GLY A 290 4.69 -2.19 33.80
CA GLY A 290 4.38 -3.55 34.21
C GLY A 290 3.60 -3.70 35.52
N PRO A 291 2.84 -4.81 35.69
CA PRO A 291 2.23 -5.14 36.96
C PRO A 291 3.32 -5.36 38.02
N SER A 292 3.10 -4.77 39.20
CA SER A 292 3.91 -4.97 40.41
C SER A 292 3.93 -6.43 40.86
#